data_AF-A0AAD5K8D8-F1
#
_entry.id   AF-A0AAD5K8D8-F1
#
_cell.length_a   1.000
_cell.length_b   1.000
_cell.length_c   1.000
_cell.angle_alpha   90.00
_cell.angle_beta   90.00
_cell.angle_gamma   90.00
#
_symmetry.space_group_name_H-M   'P 1'
#
loop_
_entity.id
_entity.type
_entity.pdbx_description
1 polymer ?
#
loop_
_entity_poly.entity_id
_entity_poly.type
_entity_poly.pdbx_seq_one_letter_code
_entity_poly.pdbx_strand_id
1 'polypeptide(L)'
;MTFHSRNSKDPLSVLPLEILISIFQELSSGDRISCLGACRAWRDWMLKAPMVWINVEVSRSQANVIFNLLPRVGRHIENLELNWDANRFMTPIARGVFKNLKSLHVLGVKAPRGSYLEHDLCLKAFRKVSDTLTDL
;
A
#
# COMPACT_ATOMS: atom_id res chain seq x y z
N MET A 1 -12.66 22.78 37.53
CA MET A 1 -13.06 23.00 36.13
C MET A 1 -13.26 21.64 35.48
N THR A 2 -14.52 21.24 35.28
CA THR A 2 -14.89 19.99 34.63
C THR A 2 -14.95 20.22 33.13
N PHE A 3 -13.98 19.66 32.39
CA PHE A 3 -14.00 19.65 30.93
C PHE A 3 -15.24 18.88 30.47
N HIS A 4 -16.21 19.61 29.93
CA HIS A 4 -17.30 19.00 29.19
C HIS A 4 -16.72 18.45 27.90
N SER A 5 -16.45 17.14 27.87
CA SER A 5 -16.24 16.39 26.63
C SER A 5 -17.52 16.52 25.81
N ARG A 6 -17.55 17.49 24.89
CA ARG A 6 -18.53 17.45 23.81
C ARG A 6 -18.26 16.15 23.06
N ASN A 7 -19.25 15.26 23.07
CA ASN A 7 -19.39 14.15 22.13
C ASN A 7 -19.44 14.70 20.69
N SER A 8 -18.32 15.24 20.21
CA SER A 8 -18.11 15.59 18.82
C SER A 8 -18.00 14.27 18.09
N LYS A 9 -19.13 13.77 17.58
CA LYS A 9 -19.13 12.68 16.59
C LYS A 9 -18.13 13.09 15.50
N ASP A 10 -17.24 12.17 15.14
CA ASP A 10 -16.33 12.36 14.02
C ASP A 10 -17.18 12.86 12.83
N PRO A 11 -16.93 14.06 12.28
CA PRO A 11 -17.75 14.59 11.20
C PRO A 11 -17.74 13.68 9.96
N LEU A 12 -16.75 12.79 9.84
CA LEU A 12 -16.72 11.79 8.78
C LEU A 12 -17.61 10.57 9.08
N SER A 13 -17.99 10.34 10.34
CA SER A 13 -18.87 9.20 10.72
C SER A 13 -20.32 9.31 10.24
N VAL A 14 -20.73 10.49 9.77
CA VAL A 14 -22.07 10.72 9.19
C VAL A 14 -22.07 10.65 7.66
N LEU A 15 -20.91 10.56 7.03
CA LEU A 15 -20.81 10.50 5.58
C LEU A 15 -21.08 9.07 5.08
N PRO A 16 -21.75 8.91 3.92
CA PRO A 16 -21.83 7.64 3.23
C PRO A 16 -20.43 7.10 2.92
N LEU A 17 -20.30 5.77 2.92
CA LEU A 17 -19.01 5.11 2.68
C LEU A 17 -18.42 5.50 1.32
N GLU A 18 -19.27 5.69 0.31
CA GLU A 18 -18.89 6.07 -1.05
C GLU A 18 -18.17 7.42 -1.07
N ILE A 19 -18.67 8.39 -0.31
CA ILE A 19 -18.06 9.73 -0.21
C ILE A 19 -16.72 9.65 0.51
N LEU A 20 -16.64 8.86 1.59
CA LEU A 20 -15.40 8.64 2.33
C LEU A 20 -14.33 8.00 1.44
N ILE A 21 -14.72 7.03 0.62
CA ILE A 21 -13.83 6.38 -0.34
C ILE A 21 -13.32 7.42 -1.35
N SER A 22 -14.19 8.24 -1.93
CA SER A 22 -13.77 9.29 -2.87
C SER A 22 -12.77 10.25 -2.24
N ILE A 23 -12.98 10.66 -0.98
CA ILE A 23 -12.02 11.50 -0.25
C ILE A 23 -10.67 10.80 -0.15
N PHE A 24 -10.63 9.53 0.27
CA PHE A 24 -9.36 8.81 0.40
C PHE A 24 -8.65 8.56 -0.94
N GLN A 25 -9.37 8.48 -2.05
CA GLN A 25 -8.78 8.32 -3.38
C GLN A 25 -8.03 9.56 -3.86
N GLU A 26 -8.47 10.75 -3.46
CA GLU A 26 -7.81 12.03 -3.78
C GLU A 26 -6.55 12.26 -2.95
N LEU A 27 -6.32 11.45 -1.91
CA LEU A 27 -5.15 11.57 -1.05
C LEU A 27 -3.93 10.87 -1.64
N SER A 28 -2.75 11.48 -1.41
CA SER A 28 -1.47 10.84 -1.66
C SER A 28 -1.36 9.52 -0.89
N SER A 29 -0.50 8.61 -1.35
CA SER A 29 -0.26 7.34 -0.64
C SER A 29 0.18 7.58 0.80
N GLY A 30 0.98 8.63 1.04
CA GLY A 30 1.44 8.98 2.38
C GLY A 30 0.34 9.51 3.30
N ASP A 31 -0.56 10.32 2.77
CA ASP A 31 -1.69 10.84 3.54
C ASP A 31 -2.68 9.73 3.87
N ARG A 32 -2.94 8.81 2.92
CA ARG A 32 -3.71 7.59 3.15
C ARG A 32 -3.12 6.76 4.30
N ILE A 33 -1.81 6.54 4.29
CA ILE A 33 -1.15 5.77 5.35
C ILE A 33 -1.27 6.48 6.71
N SER A 34 -1.17 7.81 6.74
CA SER A 34 -1.38 8.61 7.94
C SER A 34 -2.82 8.49 8.46
N CYS A 35 -3.81 8.46 7.56
CA CYS A 35 -5.23 8.27 7.90
C CYS A 35 -5.51 6.94 8.61
N LEU A 36 -4.75 5.87 8.29
CA LEU A 36 -4.87 4.60 9.03
C LEU A 36 -4.52 4.74 10.52
N GLY A 37 -3.69 5.71 10.88
CA GLY A 37 -3.29 6.00 12.25
C GLY A 37 -4.25 6.93 12.99
N ALA A 38 -5.11 7.67 12.27
CA ALA A 38 -5.95 8.72 12.86
C ALA A 38 -7.04 8.16 13.77
N CYS A 39 -7.82 7.18 13.29
CA CYS A 39 -8.82 6.49 14.10
C CYS A 39 -9.14 5.08 13.56
N ARG A 40 -9.81 4.25 14.38
CA ARG A 40 -10.20 2.88 14.00
C ARG A 40 -11.21 2.85 12.85
N ALA A 41 -12.16 3.78 12.84
CA ALA A 41 -13.20 3.83 11.81
C ALA A 41 -12.61 4.04 10.41
N TRP A 42 -11.70 5.00 10.26
CA TRP A 42 -11.06 5.29 8.98
C TRP A 42 -10.25 4.11 8.48
N ARG A 43 -9.47 3.49 9.37
CA ARG A 43 -8.73 2.27 9.05
C ARG A 43 -9.65 1.16 8.53
N ASP A 44 -10.78 0.93 9.19
CA ASP A 44 -11.71 -0.13 8.79
C ASP A 44 -12.39 0.18 7.46
N TRP A 45 -12.76 1.44 7.20
CA TRP A 45 -13.33 1.85 5.91
C TRP A 45 -12.33 1.69 4.77
N MET A 46 -11.11 2.19 4.94
CA MET A 46 -10.07 2.08 3.91
C MET A 46 -9.75 0.62 3.59
N LEU A 47 -9.71 -0.26 4.59
CA LEU A 47 -9.43 -1.69 4.37
C LEU A 47 -10.58 -2.44 3.70
N LYS A 48 -11.79 -1.88 3.68
CA LYS A 48 -12.96 -2.40 2.95
C LYS A 48 -13.08 -1.81 1.54
N ALA A 49 -12.24 -0.84 1.18
CA ALA A 49 -12.31 -0.12 -0.09
C ALA A 49 -11.10 -0.43 -1.00
N PRO A 50 -11.18 -1.47 -1.86
CA PRO A 50 -10.11 -1.85 -2.77
C PRO A 50 -9.56 -0.70 -3.62
N MET A 51 -10.43 0.20 -4.07
CA MET A 51 -10.06 1.30 -4.94
C MET A 51 -9.09 2.31 -4.30
N VAL A 52 -9.03 2.35 -2.96
CA VAL A 52 -8.09 3.17 -2.20
C VAL A 52 -6.67 2.60 -2.27
N TRP A 53 -6.47 1.38 -2.79
CA TRP A 53 -5.17 0.70 -2.80
C TRP A 53 -4.63 0.44 -4.20
N ILE A 54 -5.28 0.93 -5.27
CA ILE A 54 -4.86 0.66 -6.65
C ILE A 54 -3.46 1.21 -6.92
N ASN A 55 -3.21 2.45 -6.49
CA ASN A 55 -1.93 3.14 -6.65
C ASN A 55 -1.27 3.31 -5.28
N VAL A 56 -0.13 2.68 -5.06
CA VAL A 56 0.61 2.75 -3.80
C VAL A 56 2.04 3.15 -4.07
N GLU A 57 2.42 4.29 -3.52
CA GLU A 57 3.80 4.72 -3.39
C GLU A 57 4.27 4.42 -1.96
N VAL A 58 5.41 3.75 -1.84
CA VAL A 58 5.98 3.36 -0.55
C VAL A 58 7.28 4.10 -0.34
N SER A 59 7.28 4.96 0.68
CA SER A 59 8.49 5.56 1.22
C SER A 59 9.11 4.81 2.39
N ARG A 60 10.37 5.12 2.72
CA ARG A 60 11.10 4.52 3.84
C ARG A 60 10.32 4.57 5.16
N SER A 61 9.70 5.70 5.47
CA SER A 61 8.93 5.89 6.71
C SER A 61 7.64 5.06 6.74
N GLN A 62 7.13 4.68 5.57
CA GLN A 62 5.86 4.00 5.38
C GLN A 62 6.01 2.48 5.18
N ALA A 63 7.21 2.01 4.82
CA ALA A 63 7.46 0.64 4.39
C ALA A 63 6.93 -0.42 5.38
N ASN A 64 7.17 -0.24 6.68
CA ASN A 64 6.71 -1.20 7.69
C ASN A 64 5.17 -1.23 7.81
N VAL A 65 4.52 -0.07 7.68
CA VAL A 65 3.06 0.00 7.75
C VAL A 65 2.45 -0.72 6.56
N ILE A 66 2.91 -0.41 5.34
CA ILE A 66 2.43 -1.07 4.13
C ILE A 66 2.72 -2.57 4.16
N PHE A 67 3.92 -2.97 4.57
CA PHE A 67 4.30 -4.39 4.64
C PHE A 67 3.33 -5.20 5.52
N ASN A 68 2.93 -4.64 6.67
CA ASN A 68 1.96 -5.29 7.57
C ASN A 68 0.53 -5.34 7.00
N LEU A 69 0.20 -4.48 6.03
CA LEU A 69 -1.11 -4.44 5.39
C LEU A 69 -1.20 -5.34 4.16
N LEU A 70 -0.07 -5.74 3.57
CA LEU A 70 -0.01 -6.54 2.35
C LEU A 70 -0.93 -7.77 2.34
N PRO A 71 -1.07 -8.55 3.44
CA PRO A 71 -1.99 -9.69 3.43
C PRO A 71 -3.46 -9.32 3.16
N ARG A 72 -3.84 -8.06 3.45
CA ARG A 72 -5.20 -7.55 3.29
C ARG A 72 -5.39 -6.78 1.99
N VAL A 73 -4.41 -5.94 1.63
CA VAL A 73 -4.55 -5.00 0.52
C VAL A 73 -3.73 -5.36 -0.71
N GLY A 74 -2.74 -6.25 -0.59
CA GLY A 74 -1.76 -6.55 -1.63
C GLY A 74 -2.37 -6.95 -2.96
N ARG A 75 -3.45 -7.74 -2.93
CA ARG A 75 -4.18 -8.18 -4.14
C ARG A 75 -4.88 -7.05 -4.90
N HIS A 76 -5.08 -5.89 -4.28
CA HIS A 76 -5.78 -4.74 -4.86
C HIS A 76 -4.81 -3.72 -5.47
N ILE A 77 -3.51 -3.86 -5.21
CA ILE A 77 -2.49 -2.97 -5.75
C ILE A 77 -2.22 -3.34 -7.19
N GLU A 78 -2.36 -2.36 -8.07
CA GLU A 78 -2.06 -2.48 -9.50
C GLU A 78 -0.79 -1.73 -9.87
N ASN A 79 -0.53 -0.60 -9.22
CA ASN A 79 0.64 0.23 -9.47
C ASN A 79 1.40 0.42 -8.16
N LEU A 80 2.60 -0.16 -8.09
CA LEU A 80 3.48 -0.09 -6.93
C LEU A 80 4.72 0.73 -7.27
N GLU A 81 4.93 1.81 -6.53
CA GLU A 81 6.15 2.61 -6.60
C GLU A 81 6.95 2.44 -5.29
N LEU A 82 8.19 1.98 -5.44
CA LEU A 82 9.11 1.77 -4.33
C LEU A 82 10.24 2.79 -4.45
N ASN A 83 10.18 3.84 -3.64
CA ASN A 83 11.19 4.90 -3.66
C ASN A 83 12.38 4.64 -2.70
N TRP A 84 12.40 3.47 -2.06
CA TRP A 84 13.44 3.04 -1.13
C TRP A 84 13.50 1.52 -0.98
N ASP A 85 14.72 0.96 -0.89
CA ASP A 85 15.07 -0.44 -0.57
C ASP A 85 13.99 -1.48 -0.96
N ALA A 86 13.83 -1.66 -2.28
CA ALA A 86 12.81 -2.54 -2.85
C ALA A 86 12.99 -4.02 -2.49
N ASN A 87 14.15 -4.43 -1.96
CA ASN A 87 14.45 -5.83 -1.64
C ASN A 87 13.42 -6.43 -0.68
N ARG A 88 12.88 -5.62 0.25
CA ARG A 88 11.83 -6.04 1.19
C ARG A 88 10.52 -6.44 0.50
N PHE A 89 10.24 -5.86 -0.67
CA PHE A 89 9.03 -6.11 -1.45
C PHE A 89 9.22 -7.21 -2.50
N MET A 90 10.47 -7.55 -2.86
CA MET A 90 10.74 -8.61 -3.84
C MET A 90 10.19 -9.97 -3.41
N THR A 91 10.28 -10.33 -2.12
CA THR A 91 9.72 -11.61 -1.63
C THR A 91 8.19 -11.64 -1.77
N PRO A 92 7.43 -10.63 -1.27
CA PRO A 92 5.99 -10.53 -1.53
C PRO A 92 5.61 -10.56 -3.03
N ILE A 93 6.37 -9.86 -3.89
CA ILE A 93 6.13 -9.87 -5.35
C ILE A 93 6.32 -11.27 -5.93
N ALA A 94 7.46 -11.91 -5.67
CA ALA A 94 7.76 -13.26 -6.15
C ALA A 94 6.76 -14.31 -5.63
N ARG A 95 6.18 -14.10 -4.44
CA ARG A 95 5.13 -14.96 -3.86
C ARG A 95 3.72 -14.68 -4.40
N GLY A 96 3.55 -13.69 -5.28
CA GLY A 96 2.25 -13.37 -5.88
C GLY A 96 1.27 -12.70 -4.91
N VAL A 97 1.77 -11.97 -3.91
CA VAL A 97 0.93 -11.13 -3.04
C VAL A 97 0.16 -10.09 -3.84
N PHE A 98 0.82 -9.51 -4.85
CA PHE A 98 0.26 -8.51 -5.75
C PHE A 98 -0.30 -9.18 -7.02
N LYS A 99 -1.46 -9.82 -6.89
CA LYS A 99 -2.08 -10.58 -7.99
C LYS A 99 -2.45 -9.75 -9.21
N ASN A 100 -2.79 -8.48 -9.00
CA ASN A 100 -3.25 -7.56 -10.04
C ASN A 100 -2.18 -6.53 -10.42
N LEU A 101 -0.91 -6.78 -10.09
CA LEU A 101 0.17 -5.83 -10.30
C LEU A 101 0.42 -5.64 -11.80
N LYS A 102 0.12 -4.44 -12.29
CA LYS A 102 0.32 -4.01 -13.67
C LYS A 102 1.61 -3.20 -13.81
N SER A 103 1.92 -2.34 -12.86
CA SER A 103 3.14 -1.54 -12.88
C SER A 103 3.96 -1.68 -11.60
N LEU A 104 5.27 -1.80 -11.77
CA LEU A 104 6.26 -1.77 -10.69
C LEU A 104 7.34 -0.74 -11.05
N HIS A 105 7.35 0.36 -10.31
CA HIS A 105 8.41 1.37 -10.39
C HIS A 105 9.34 1.21 -9.20
N VAL A 106 10.64 1.04 -9.47
CA VAL A 106 11.65 0.92 -8.42
C VAL A 106 12.68 2.02 -8.58
N LEU A 107 12.65 2.99 -7.67
CA LEU A 107 13.64 4.06 -7.61
C LEU A 107 14.67 3.69 -6.52
N GLY A 108 15.92 3.48 -6.94
CA GLY A 108 17.03 3.25 -6.01
C GLY A 108 17.16 1.82 -5.49
N VAL A 109 17.21 0.82 -6.38
CA VAL A 109 17.76 -0.50 -6.04
C VAL A 109 19.21 -0.29 -5.62
N LYS A 110 19.50 -0.34 -4.31
CA LYS A 110 20.89 -0.50 -3.86
C LYS A 110 21.26 -1.95 -4.14
N ALA A 111 22.33 -2.15 -4.92
CA ALA A 111 22.88 -3.48 -5.14
C ALA A 111 23.05 -4.19 -3.78
N PRO A 112 22.59 -5.44 -3.64
CA PRO A 112 22.72 -6.18 -2.40
C PRO A 112 24.18 -6.21 -2.00
N ARG A 113 24.53 -5.69 -0.82
CA ARG A 113 25.86 -5.91 -0.26
C ARG A 113 25.92 -7.36 0.21
N GLY A 114 26.21 -8.28 -0.71
CA GLY A 114 26.77 -9.59 -0.38
C GLY A 114 25.83 -10.79 -0.24
N SER A 115 24.74 -10.93 -0.99
CA SER A 115 24.09 -12.24 -1.11
C SER A 115 23.58 -12.55 -2.53
N TYR A 116 24.13 -13.60 -3.14
CA TYR A 116 23.75 -14.09 -4.48
C TYR A 116 22.32 -14.66 -4.54
N LEU A 117 21.69 -14.90 -3.38
CA LEU A 117 20.30 -15.36 -3.25
C LEU A 117 19.26 -14.32 -3.69
N GLU A 118 19.61 -13.03 -3.72
CA GLU A 118 18.67 -11.96 -4.07
C GLU A 118 18.45 -11.79 -5.57
N HIS A 119 19.40 -12.20 -6.42
CA HIS A 119 19.28 -12.00 -7.87
C HIS A 119 18.17 -12.86 -8.49
N ASP A 120 18.07 -14.13 -8.10
CA ASP A 120 17.00 -15.04 -8.57
C ASP A 120 15.62 -14.60 -8.06
N LEU A 121 15.56 -14.04 -6.84
CA LEU A 121 14.33 -13.50 -6.27
C LEU A 121 13.85 -12.25 -7.02
N CYS A 122 14.77 -11.33 -7.33
CA CYS A 122 14.50 -10.17 -8.17
C CYS A 122 14.03 -10.60 -9.56
N LEU A 123 14.72 -11.55 -10.21
CA LEU A 123 14.30 -12.07 -11.51
C LEU A 123 12.91 -12.72 -11.47
N LYS A 124 12.59 -13.49 -10.43
CA LYS A 124 11.24 -14.04 -10.22
C LYS A 124 10.19 -12.94 -10.03
N ALA A 125 10.51 -11.91 -9.26
CA ALA A 125 9.63 -10.77 -9.06
C ALA A 125 9.38 -10.02 -10.37
N PHE A 126 10.43 -9.69 -11.12
CA PHE A 126 10.31 -9.03 -12.42
C PHE A 126 9.59 -9.89 -13.45
N ARG A 127 9.86 -11.19 -13.51
CA ARG A 127 9.15 -12.12 -14.39
C ARG A 127 7.66 -12.15 -14.08
N LYS A 128 7.30 -12.19 -12.80
CA LYS A 128 5.90 -12.16 -12.38
C LYS A 128 5.17 -10.89 -12.82
N VAL A 129 5.84 -9.73 -12.69
CA VAL A 129 5.32 -8.45 -13.20
C VAL A 129 5.18 -8.50 -14.72
N SER A 130 6.19 -9.00 -15.42
CA SER A 130 6.18 -9.16 -16.88
C SER A 130 5.06 -10.06 -17.38
N ASP A 131 4.84 -11.21 -16.74
CA ASP A 131 3.78 -12.16 -17.12
C ASP A 131 2.39 -11.51 -16.96
N THR A 132 2.20 -10.70 -15.91
CA THR A 132 0.95 -9.97 -15.65
C THR A 132 0.71 -8.85 -16.65
N LEU A 133 1.78 -8.34 -17.30
CA LEU A 133 1.71 -7.34 -18.36
C LEU A 133 1.45 -7.93 -19.75
N THR A 134 1.87 -9.17 -20.01
CA THR A 134 1.67 -9.85 -21.30
C THR A 134 0.29 -10.49 -21.47
N ASP A 135 -0.46 -10.64 -20.38
CA ASP A 135 -1.84 -11.16 -20.38
C ASP A 135 -2.91 -10.05 -20.61
N LEU A 136 -2.49 -8.84 -21.01
CA LEU A 136 -3.33 -7.70 -21.39
C LEU A 136 -3.50 -7.60 -22.92
#